data_AF-A0A2G9S188-F1
#
_entry.id   AF-A0A2G9S188-F1
#
_cell.length_a   1.000
_cell.length_b   1.000
_cell.length_c   1.000
_cell.angle_alpha   90.00
_cell.angle_beta   90.00
_cell.angle_gamma   90.00
#
_symmetry.space_group_name_H-M   'P 1'
#
loop_
_entity.id
_entity.type
_entity.pdbx_description
1 polymer ?
#
loop_
_entity_poly.entity_id
_entity_poly.type
_entity_poly.pdbx_seq_one_letter_code
_entity_poly.pdbx_strand_id
1 'polypeptide(L)'
;MSFVTGNGVCKCRVCECFPNYSGSACDCSEDTLTCMASNGQLCNGTGICECGRCKCTDPKFHGYTCENPIYRSATVVNPKYEGK
;
A
#
# COMPACT_ATOMS: atom_id res chain seq x y z
N MET A 1 -17.29 -2.29 -27.86
CA MET A 1 -16.44 -3.40 -27.39
C MET A 1 -16.20 -3.27 -25.90
N SER A 2 -16.20 -4.39 -25.19
CA SER A 2 -15.88 -4.50 -23.76
C SER A 2 -14.72 -5.48 -23.66
N PHE A 3 -13.65 -5.14 -22.95
CA PHE A 3 -12.50 -6.02 -22.79
C PHE A 3 -12.22 -6.25 -21.31
N VAL A 4 -11.84 -7.47 -20.97
CA VAL A 4 -11.48 -7.85 -19.60
C VAL A 4 -10.00 -7.55 -19.42
N THR A 5 -9.67 -6.73 -18.43
CA THR A 5 -8.30 -6.36 -18.08
C THR A 5 -8.06 -6.87 -16.68
N GLY A 6 -7.19 -7.87 -16.51
CA GLY A 6 -6.71 -8.42 -15.23
C GLY A 6 -7.76 -8.57 -14.12
N ASN A 7 -8.09 -7.45 -13.49
CA ASN A 7 -8.94 -7.32 -12.31
C ASN A 7 -10.29 -6.60 -12.55
N GLY A 8 -10.75 -6.49 -13.81
CA GLY A 8 -12.05 -5.86 -14.11
C GLY A 8 -12.48 -5.96 -15.57
N VAL A 9 -13.67 -5.42 -15.84
CA VAL A 9 -14.27 -5.37 -17.19
C VAL A 9 -14.35 -3.91 -17.64
N CYS A 10 -13.64 -3.55 -18.70
CA CYS A 10 -13.62 -2.19 -19.22
C CYS A 10 -14.54 -2.04 -20.43
N LYS A 11 -15.48 -1.08 -20.35
CA LYS A 11 -16.39 -0.67 -21.42
C LYS A 11 -16.23 0.82 -21.69
N CYS A 12 -15.95 1.18 -22.95
CA CYS A 12 -15.90 2.59 -23.38
C CYS A 12 -15.07 3.51 -22.43
N ARG A 13 -13.85 3.08 -22.08
CA ARG A 13 -12.92 3.77 -21.14
C ARG A 13 -13.35 3.81 -19.67
N VAL A 14 -14.48 3.21 -19.31
CA VAL A 14 -14.89 3.02 -17.93
C VAL A 14 -14.62 1.57 -17.55
N CYS A 15 -13.85 1.36 -16.48
CA CYS A 15 -13.55 0.02 -15.97
C CYS A 15 -14.43 -0.29 -14.76
N GLU A 16 -15.20 -1.37 -14.87
CA GLU A 16 -15.92 -1.96 -13.74
C GLU A 16 -15.00 -2.97 -13.06
N CYS A 17 -14.44 -2.58 -11.92
CA CYS A 17 -13.50 -3.40 -11.18
C CYS A 17 -14.19 -4.56 -10.46
N PHE A 18 -13.48 -5.68 -10.34
CA PHE A 18 -13.92 -6.78 -9.50
C PHE A 18 -13.96 -6.36 -8.01
N PRO A 19 -14.74 -7.06 -7.18
CA PRO A 19 -14.75 -6.81 -5.75
C PRO A 19 -13.33 -6.84 -5.18
N ASN A 20 -13.04 -5.88 -4.29
CA ASN A 20 -11.71 -5.61 -3.74
C ASN A 20 -10.69 -5.04 -4.74
N TYR A 21 -11.13 -4.44 -5.84
CA TYR A 21 -10.26 -3.65 -6.72
C TYR A 21 -10.86 -2.27 -6.98
N SER A 22 -9.98 -1.28 -7.09
CA SER A 22 -10.28 0.13 -7.28
C SER A 22 -9.33 0.76 -8.29
N GLY A 23 -9.67 1.98 -8.72
CA GLY A 23 -8.87 2.78 -9.65
C GLY A 23 -9.32 2.66 -11.11
N SER A 24 -8.84 3.60 -11.93
CA SER A 24 -9.32 3.78 -13.31
C SER A 24 -9.07 2.59 -14.23
N ALA A 25 -8.08 1.76 -13.92
CA ALA A 25 -7.79 0.50 -14.63
C ALA A 25 -7.81 -0.72 -13.69
N CYS A 26 -8.40 -0.59 -12.49
CA CYS A 26 -8.53 -1.68 -11.52
C CYS A 26 -7.18 -2.26 -11.07
N ASP A 27 -6.16 -1.42 -11.00
CA ASP A 27 -4.79 -1.81 -10.62
C ASP A 27 -4.56 -1.77 -9.11
N CYS A 28 -5.47 -1.13 -8.37
CA CYS A 28 -5.38 -1.01 -6.92
C CYS A 28 -6.22 -2.11 -6.28
N SER A 29 -5.60 -3.01 -5.53
CA SER A 29 -6.33 -4.00 -4.74
C SER A 29 -6.71 -3.39 -3.38
N GLU A 30 -8.00 -3.32 -3.10
CA GLU A 30 -8.58 -2.91 -1.82
C GLU A 30 -8.47 -4.03 -0.77
N ASP A 31 -7.87 -5.17 -1.11
CA ASP A 31 -7.60 -6.23 -0.16
C ASP A 31 -6.61 -5.74 0.91
N THR A 32 -7.13 -5.58 2.13
CA THR A 32 -6.32 -5.20 3.28
C THR A 32 -5.61 -6.39 3.94
N LEU A 33 -5.81 -7.59 3.41
CA LEU A 33 -5.22 -8.84 3.91
C LEU A 33 -3.69 -8.79 3.88
N THR A 34 -3.10 -8.22 2.83
CA THR A 34 -1.64 -8.05 2.74
C THR A 34 -1.10 -7.02 3.72
N CYS A 35 -1.91 -6.02 4.08
CA CYS A 35 -1.55 -4.98 5.03
C CYS A 35 -1.79 -5.35 6.50
N MET A 36 -2.43 -6.50 6.75
CA MET A 36 -2.74 -6.94 8.11
C MET A 36 -1.46 -7.41 8.79
N ALA A 37 -1.04 -6.69 9.83
CA ALA A 37 0.12 -7.08 10.63
C ALA A 37 -0.24 -8.23 11.58
N SER A 38 0.78 -8.88 12.13
CA SER A 38 0.64 -10.02 13.05
C SER A 38 -0.12 -9.70 14.34
N ASN A 39 -0.26 -8.41 14.69
CA ASN A 39 -1.07 -7.94 15.81
C ASN A 39 -2.56 -7.76 15.45
N GLY A 40 -2.97 -8.07 14.21
CA GLY A 40 -4.34 -7.88 13.73
C GLY A 40 -4.69 -6.43 13.37
N GLN A 41 -3.72 -5.52 13.42
CA GLN A 41 -3.91 -4.12 13.03
C GLN A 41 -3.42 -3.90 11.59
N LEU A 42 -4.09 -3.04 10.84
CA LEU A 42 -3.61 -2.62 9.52
C LEU A 42 -2.36 -1.77 9.69
N CYS A 43 -1.28 -2.16 9.00
CA CYS A 43 -0.03 -1.43 9.02
C CYS A 43 0.48 -1.15 10.45
N ASN A 44 0.30 -2.13 11.35
CA ASN A 44 0.69 -2.06 12.76
C ASN A 44 0.06 -0.89 13.54
N GLY A 45 -0.99 -0.26 13.01
CA GLY A 45 -1.61 0.95 13.57
C GLY A 45 -0.82 2.25 13.34
N THR A 46 0.34 2.17 12.68
CA THR A 46 1.26 3.28 12.35
C THR A 46 1.22 3.65 10.87
N GLY A 47 0.17 3.26 10.16
CA GLY A 47 0.00 3.52 8.74
C GLY A 47 -1.40 3.26 8.21
N ILE A 48 -1.55 3.50 6.92
CA ILE A 48 -2.78 3.31 6.16
C ILE A 48 -2.50 2.30 5.05
N CYS A 49 -3.36 1.31 4.88
CA CYS A 49 -3.28 0.39 3.76
C CYS A 49 -3.86 1.05 2.51
N GLU A 50 -3.08 1.16 1.45
CA GLU A 50 -3.50 1.71 0.16
C GLU A 50 -3.05 0.74 -0.95
N CYS A 51 -4.00 0.24 -1.75
CA CYS A 51 -3.73 -0.71 -2.84
C CYS A 51 -2.95 -1.98 -2.41
N GLY A 52 -3.28 -2.55 -1.25
CA GLY A 52 -2.58 -3.72 -0.71
C GLY A 52 -1.16 -3.45 -0.23
N ARG A 53 -0.79 -2.17 -0.07
CA ARG A 53 0.53 -1.74 0.44
C ARG A 53 0.35 -0.75 1.60
N CYS A 54 1.13 -0.93 2.66
CA CYS A 54 1.09 0.02 3.77
C CYS A 54 1.86 1.30 3.45
N LYS A 55 1.17 2.43 3.58
CA LYS A 55 1.74 3.77 3.72
C LYS A 55 1.86 4.10 5.20
N CYS A 56 3.07 3.97 5.74
CA CYS A 56 3.36 4.34 7.13
C CYS A 56 3.15 5.86 7.30
N THR A 57 2.28 6.24 8.24
CA THR A 57 2.07 7.65 8.61
C THR A 57 3.24 8.17 9.43
N ASP A 58 3.85 7.28 10.20
CA ASP A 58 5.03 7.58 10.99
C ASP A 58 6.31 7.30 10.19
N PRO A 59 7.14 8.31 9.87
CA PRO A 59 8.39 8.10 9.13
C PRO A 59 9.40 7.29 9.95
N LYS A 60 9.17 7.12 11.26
CA LYS A 60 9.96 6.30 12.17
C LYS A 60 9.80 4.80 11.93
N PHE A 61 8.81 4.38 11.14
CA PHE A 61 8.52 2.99 10.84
C PHE A 61 8.53 2.76 9.33
N HIS A 62 9.04 1.59 8.94
CA HIS A 62 9.12 1.08 7.58
C HIS A 62 8.79 -0.41 7.64
N GLY A 63 8.42 -0.99 6.52
CA GLY A 63 8.22 -2.42 6.37
C GLY A 63 7.08 -2.64 5.40
N TYR A 64 6.70 -3.90 5.22
CA TYR A 64 5.50 -4.18 4.43
C TYR A 64 4.23 -3.78 5.20
N THR A 65 4.29 -3.82 6.53
CA THR A 65 3.21 -3.47 7.46
C THR A 65 3.64 -2.45 8.53
N CYS A 66 4.67 -1.64 8.26
CA CYS A 66 5.21 -0.65 9.22
C CYS A 66 5.69 -1.29 10.54
N GLU A 67 6.20 -2.52 10.46
CA GLU A 67 6.68 -3.28 11.61
C GLU A 67 8.11 -2.91 12.05
N ASN A 68 8.93 -2.36 11.14
CA ASN A 68 10.34 -2.11 11.39
C ASN A 68 10.63 -0.64 11.70
N PRO A 69 11.16 -0.31 12.89
CA PRO A 69 11.58 1.05 13.18
C PRO A 69 12.87 1.44 12.44
N ILE A 70 12.92 2.63 11.86
CA ILE A 70 14.12 3.17 11.19
C ILE A 70 15.17 3.71 12.18
N TYR A 71 14.88 3.77 13.49
CA TYR A 71 15.77 4.36 14.51
C TYR A 71 16.88 3.41 15.02
N ARG A 72 17.02 2.20 14.47
CA ARG A 72 18.01 1.21 14.93
C ARG A 72 18.94 0.66 13.85
N SER A 73 19.49 1.55 13.04
CA SER A 73 20.75 1.30 12.34
C SER A 73 21.74 2.40 12.71
N ALA A 74 22.38 2.27 13.88
CA ALA A 74 23.44 3.15 14.36
C ALA A 74 24.75 3.06 13.53
N THR A 75 24.69 2.87 12.20
CA THR A 75 25.92 2.82 11.38
C THR A 75 25.77 3.26 9.92
N VAL A 76 24.65 3.86 9.50
CA VAL A 76 24.65 4.60 8.22
C VAL A 76 23.90 5.92 8.37
N VAL A 77 24.60 6.92 8.88
CA VAL A 77 24.36 8.30 8.47
C VAL A 77 24.47 8.31 6.94
N ASN A 78 23.31 8.40 6.28
CA ASN A 78 23.24 8.99 4.95
C ASN A 78 22.30 10.20 5.08
N PRO A 79 22.84 11.41 5.25
CA PRO A 79 22.06 12.64 5.44
C PRO A 79 21.42 13.12 4.12
N LYS A 80 21.25 12.26 3.10
CA LYS A 80 20.81 12.67 1.75
C LYS A 80 19.30 12.84 1.58
N TYR A 81 18.51 12.62 2.62
CA TYR A 81 17.09 12.96 2.62
C TYR A 81 16.73 13.81 3.83
N GLU A 82 17.60 14.78 4.14
CA GLU A 82 17.19 15.99 4.83
C GLU A 82 16.19 16.70 3.91
N GLY A 83 14.94 16.74 4.34
CA GLY A 83 13.91 17.48 3.64
C GLY A 83 14.18 18.98 3.75
N LYS A 84 14.62 19.57 2.63
CA LYS A 84 14.72 21.00 2.31
C LYS A 84 15.68 21.87 3.12
#